data_AF-A0AA88D663-F1
#
_entry.id   AF-A0AA88D663-F1
#
_cell.length_a   1.000
_cell.length_b   1.000
_cell.length_c   1.000
_cell.angle_alpha   90.00
_cell.angle_beta   90.00
_cell.angle_gamma   90.00
#
_symmetry.space_group_name_H-M   'P 1'
#
loop_
_entity.id
_entity.type
_entity.pdbx_description
1 polymer ?
#
loop_
_entity_poly.entity_id
_entity_poly.type
_entity_poly.pdbx_seq_one_letter_code
_entity_poly.pdbx_strand_id
1 'polypeptide(L)'
;MTVLEAVKKFEQLGRLCLVLIPNEKEKVRRMMKMFRTDIAKQVSARSSPPTLVSDCISRAIRAEYWINQDKEARAQIFKAKKEEKAAERQLQPRQNQDAYTKGQTSNAAQHSKQFGKNKRKGNATGQG
;
A
#
# COMPACT_ATOMS: atom_id res chain seq x y z
N MET A 1 8.21 11.59 0.47
CA MET A 1 8.40 12.81 1.26
C MET A 1 7.99 12.52 2.68
N THR A 2 8.90 12.68 3.63
CA THR A 2 8.63 12.53 5.06
C THR A 2 7.90 13.75 5.62
N VAL A 3 7.33 13.64 6.82
CA VAL A 3 6.69 14.80 7.47
C VAL A 3 7.69 15.92 7.70
N LEU A 4 8.90 15.60 8.16
CA LEU A 4 9.94 16.59 8.43
C LEU A 4 10.39 17.32 7.15
N GLU A 5 10.50 16.60 6.02
CA GLU A 5 10.80 17.23 4.73
C GLU A 5 9.69 18.19 4.30
N ALA A 6 8.42 17.82 4.52
CA ALA A 6 7.28 18.68 4.21
C ALA A 6 7.29 19.96 5.06
N VAL A 7 7.57 19.83 6.36
CA VAL A 7 7.68 20.97 7.30
C VAL A 7 8.83 21.89 6.89
N LYS A 8 10.00 21.34 6.60
CA LYS A 8 11.16 22.14 6.17
C LYS A 8 10.87 22.93 4.89
N LYS A 9 10.22 22.30 3.90
CA LYS A 9 9.80 22.98 2.68
C LYS A 9 8.74 24.05 2.96
N PHE A 10 7.80 23.78 3.86
CA PHE A 10 6.78 24.75 4.25
C PHE A 10 7.40 26.00 4.90
N GLU A 11 8.36 25.82 5.80
CA GLU A 11 9.11 26.93 6.42
C GLU A 11 9.92 27.72 5.40
N GLN A 12 10.59 27.04 4.46
CA GLN A 12 11.31 27.68 3.37
C GLN A 12 10.38 28.53 2.50
N LEU A 13 9.18 28.03 2.16
CA LEU A 13 8.16 28.80 1.44
C LEU A 13 7.70 30.02 2.24
N GLY A 14 7.54 29.90 3.55
CA GLY A 14 7.19 31.02 4.43
C GLY A 14 8.25 32.13 4.46
N ARG A 15 9.54 31.77 4.34
CA ARG A 15 10.64 32.75 4.26
C ARG A 15 10.69 33.47 2.92
N LEU A 16 10.45 32.75 1.81
CA LEU A 16 10.51 33.31 0.46
C LEU A 16 9.29 34.17 0.14
N CYS A 17 8.14 33.87 0.75
CA CYS A 17 6.90 34.59 0.50
C CYS A 17 6.25 35.02 1.82
N LEU A 18 6.81 36.06 2.47
CA LEU A 18 6.35 36.59 3.76
C LEU A 18 4.85 36.96 3.80
N VAL A 19 4.23 37.21 2.64
CA VAL A 19 2.83 37.65 2.50
C VAL A 19 1.85 36.49 2.23
N LEU A 20 2.33 35.26 1.97
CA LEU A 20 1.49 34.26 1.31
C LEU A 20 0.48 33.54 2.21
N ILE A 21 0.59 33.64 3.54
CA ILE A 21 -0.33 32.95 4.46
C ILE A 21 -0.60 33.78 5.72
N PRO A 22 -1.59 34.68 5.70
CA PRO A 22 -1.84 35.59 6.81
C PRO A 22 -2.47 34.90 8.04
N ASN A 23 -3.14 33.75 7.88
CA ASN A 23 -3.91 33.11 8.95
C ASN A 23 -3.41 31.70 9.27
N GLU A 24 -3.35 31.36 10.55
CA GLU A 24 -3.01 30.03 11.07
C GLU A 24 -3.85 28.91 10.45
N LYS A 25 -5.16 29.13 10.27
CA LYS A 25 -6.05 28.16 9.63
C LYS A 25 -5.59 27.82 8.21
N GLU A 26 -5.14 28.83 7.46
CA GLU A 26 -4.65 28.67 6.10
C GLU A 26 -3.26 28.01 6.09
N LYS A 27 -2.42 28.28 7.11
CA LYS A 27 -1.14 27.59 7.30
C LYS A 27 -1.35 26.10 7.51
N VAL A 28 -2.27 25.73 8.40
CA VAL A 28 -2.64 24.33 8.65
C VAL A 28 -3.18 23.67 7.38
N ARG A 29 -4.09 24.34 6.66
CA ARG A 29 -4.65 23.82 5.41
C ARG A 29 -3.58 23.54 4.36
N ARG A 30 -2.62 24.45 4.19
CA ARG A 30 -1.51 24.27 3.24
C ARG A 30 -0.53 23.20 3.70
N MET A 31 -0.20 23.16 4.99
CA MET A 31 0.63 22.09 5.56
C MET A 31 0.00 20.71 5.32
N MET A 32 -1.29 20.56 5.58
CA MET A 32 -2.05 19.33 5.33
C MET A 32 -2.01 18.89 3.86
N LYS A 33 -1.98 19.84 2.91
CA LYS A 33 -1.83 19.55 1.47
C LYS A 33 -0.42 19.07 1.09
N MET A 34 0.60 19.42 1.87
CA MET A 34 1.97 18.95 1.63
C MET A 34 2.20 17.54 2.16
N PHE A 35 1.40 17.07 3.11
CA PHE A 35 1.49 15.70 3.60
C PHE A 35 1.00 14.69 2.56
N ARG A 36 1.53 13.46 2.66
CA ARG A 36 1.00 12.31 1.94
C ARG A 36 -0.45 12.05 2.36
N THR A 37 -1.25 11.51 1.44
CA THR A 37 -2.68 11.28 1.65
C THR A 37 -2.99 10.38 2.85
N ASP A 38 -2.17 9.36 3.12
CA ASP A 38 -2.32 8.46 4.27
C ASP A 38 -2.13 9.20 5.60
N ILE A 39 -1.06 10.01 5.70
CA ILE A 39 -0.79 10.86 6.86
C ILE A 39 -1.88 11.91 7.03
N ALA A 40 -2.25 12.63 5.97
CA ALA A 40 -3.29 13.66 6.01
C ALA A 40 -4.62 13.08 6.52
N LYS A 41 -5.03 11.90 6.02
CA LYS A 41 -6.22 11.20 6.50
C LYS A 41 -6.14 10.91 8.00
N GLN A 42 -5.01 10.39 8.48
CA GLN A 42 -4.87 10.03 9.89
C GLN A 42 -4.84 11.26 10.81
N VAL A 43 -4.24 12.37 10.36
CA VAL A 43 -4.26 13.64 11.08
C VAL A 43 -5.67 14.22 11.17
N SER A 44 -6.47 14.09 10.09
CA SER A 44 -7.87 14.57 10.06
C SER A 44 -8.89 13.64 10.73
N ALA A 45 -8.58 12.35 10.89
CA ALA A 45 -9.52 11.33 11.38
C ALA A 45 -9.82 11.41 12.88
N ARG A 46 -9.11 12.26 13.64
CA ARG A 46 -9.41 12.52 15.05
C ARG A 46 -10.72 13.31 15.19
N SER A 47 -11.24 13.37 16.41
CA SER A 47 -12.50 14.06 16.75
C SER A 47 -12.56 15.51 16.28
N SER A 48 -11.42 16.19 16.16
CA SER A 48 -11.32 17.52 15.57
C SER A 48 -10.09 17.66 14.67
N PRO A 49 -10.22 18.37 13.52
CA PRO A 49 -9.06 18.72 12.70
C PRO A 49 -8.13 19.66 13.47
N PRO A 50 -6.81 19.63 13.20
CA PRO A 50 -5.88 20.54 13.84
C PRO A 50 -6.21 21.99 13.47
N THR A 51 -6.09 22.89 14.43
CA THR A 51 -6.28 24.35 14.25
C THR A 51 -4.98 25.13 14.28
N LEU A 52 -3.92 24.53 14.85
CA LEU A 52 -2.57 25.08 14.95
C LEU A 52 -1.58 24.27 14.10
N VAL A 53 -0.58 24.93 13.54
CA VAL A 53 0.48 24.26 12.77
C VAL A 53 1.27 23.29 13.64
N SER A 54 1.58 23.66 14.90
CA SER A 54 2.31 22.82 15.84
C SER A 54 1.58 21.50 16.17
N ASP A 55 0.25 21.57 16.35
CA ASP A 55 -0.60 20.39 16.57
C ASP A 55 -0.66 19.52 15.30
N CYS A 56 -0.81 20.16 14.13
CA CYS A 56 -0.78 19.48 12.84
C CYS A 56 0.52 18.68 12.65
N ILE A 57 1.68 19.29 12.92
CA ILE A 57 3.00 18.65 12.83
C ILE A 57 3.12 17.50 13.84
N SER A 58 2.76 17.75 15.10
CA SER A 58 2.84 16.74 16.17
C SER A 58 1.98 15.50 15.90
N ARG A 59 0.81 15.70 15.29
CA ARG A 59 -0.07 14.60 14.85
C ARG A 59 0.51 13.88 13.64
N ALA A 60 1.06 14.62 12.67
CA ALA A 60 1.63 14.06 11.46
C ALA A 60 2.86 13.19 11.74
N ILE A 61 3.76 13.62 12.64
CA ILE A 61 4.94 12.84 13.05
C ILE A 61 4.50 11.51 13.69
N ARG A 62 3.53 11.55 14.60
CA ARG A 62 2.97 10.34 15.22
C ARG A 62 2.31 9.42 14.19
N ALA A 63 1.55 9.98 13.25
CA ALA A 63 0.94 9.22 12.16
C ALA A 63 2.01 8.54 11.29
N GLU A 64 3.06 9.27 10.89
CA GLU A 64 4.16 8.71 10.10
C GLU A 64 4.85 7.55 10.82
N TYR A 65 5.11 7.68 12.12
CA TYR A 65 5.66 6.59 12.93
C TYR A 65 4.78 5.34 12.88
N TRP A 66 3.50 5.46 13.22
CA TRP A 66 2.59 4.31 13.27
C TRP A 66 2.33 3.68 11.90
N ILE A 67 2.24 4.49 10.84
CA ILE A 67 2.12 3.99 9.47
C ILE A 67 3.36 3.18 9.07
N ASN A 68 4.56 3.63 9.45
CA ASN A 68 5.79 2.91 9.15
C ASN A 68 5.87 1.60 9.94
N GLN A 69 5.52 1.62 11.23
CA GLN A 69 5.43 0.41 12.07
C GLN A 69 4.46 -0.62 11.49
N ASP A 70 3.26 -0.20 11.06
CA ASP A 70 2.28 -1.11 10.44
C ASP A 70 2.80 -1.68 9.10
N LYS A 71 3.48 -0.86 8.29
CA LYS A 71 4.11 -1.33 7.04
C LYS A 71 5.20 -2.37 7.31
N GLU A 72 6.04 -2.15 8.31
CA GLU A 72 7.09 -3.09 8.71
C GLU A 72 6.48 -4.40 9.23
N ALA A 73 5.49 -4.35 10.12
CA ALA A 73 4.80 -5.52 10.62
C ALA A 73 4.14 -6.33 9.49
N ARG A 74 3.46 -5.67 8.55
CA ARG A 74 2.87 -6.33 7.37
C ARG A 74 3.93 -6.97 6.48
N ALA A 75 5.06 -6.30 6.27
CA ALA A 75 6.16 -6.85 5.49
C ALA A 75 6.75 -8.11 6.14
N GLN A 76 6.88 -8.14 7.46
CA GLN A 76 7.33 -9.31 8.21
C GLN A 76 6.34 -10.48 8.08
N ILE A 77 5.04 -10.23 8.25
CA ILE A 77 3.99 -11.26 8.09
C ILE A 77 4.01 -11.83 6.67
N PHE A 78 4.18 -10.97 5.65
CA PHE A 78 4.24 -11.42 4.27
C PHE A 78 5.48 -12.30 3.99
N LYS A 79 6.64 -11.94 4.56
CA LYS A 79 7.86 -12.76 4.47
C LYS A 79 7.66 -14.12 5.15
N ALA A 80 7.15 -14.13 6.38
CA ALA A 80 6.88 -15.36 7.12
C ALA A 80 5.93 -16.30 6.36
N LYS A 81 4.83 -15.78 5.81
CA LYS A 81 3.89 -16.58 4.99
C LYS A 81 4.52 -17.12 3.71
N LYS A 82 5.45 -16.37 3.09
CA LYS A 82 6.16 -16.82 1.90
C LYS A 82 7.12 -17.96 2.24
N GLU A 83 7.80 -17.88 3.37
CA GLU A 83 8.72 -18.91 3.88
C GLU A 83 7.97 -20.18 4.32
N GLU A 84 6.84 -20.04 5.01
CA GLU A 84 5.94 -21.15 5.36
C GLU A 84 5.49 -21.92 4.11
N LYS A 85 5.02 -21.20 3.09
CA LYS A 85 4.63 -21.80 1.80
C LYS A 85 5.80 -22.46 1.06
N ALA A 86 7.02 -21.97 1.25
CA ALA A 86 8.22 -22.57 0.67
C ALA A 86 8.64 -23.84 1.43
N ALA A 87 8.53 -23.84 2.76
CA ALA A 87 8.79 -25.00 3.61
C ALA A 87 7.76 -26.12 3.39
N GLU A 88 6.48 -25.78 3.25
CA GLU A 88 5.40 -26.74 2.94
C GLU A 88 5.65 -27.44 1.59
N ARG A 89 6.18 -26.73 0.58
CA ARG A 89 6.57 -27.31 -0.70
C ARG A 89 7.79 -28.22 -0.62
N GLN A 90 8.67 -28.02 0.37
CA GLN A 90 9.85 -28.87 0.59
C GLN A 90 9.52 -30.11 1.43
N LEU A 91 8.51 -30.01 2.30
CA LEU A 91 8.05 -31.11 3.15
C LEU A 91 7.00 -32.02 2.48
N GLN A 92 6.46 -31.65 1.32
CA GLN A 92 5.77 -32.65 0.50
C GLN A 92 6.80 -33.65 -0.02
N PRO A 93 6.77 -34.94 0.42
CA PRO A 93 7.45 -35.97 -0.35
C PRO A 93 6.90 -35.88 -1.77
N ARG A 94 7.78 -35.88 -2.76
CA ARG A 94 7.44 -36.26 -4.14
C ARG A 94 6.73 -37.62 -4.01
N GLN A 95 5.40 -37.61 -3.96
CA GLN A 95 4.65 -38.81 -4.25
C GLN A 95 4.96 -39.09 -5.72
N ASN A 96 5.85 -40.05 -5.93
CA ASN A 96 6.10 -40.68 -7.21
C ASN A 96 4.73 -41.05 -7.81
N GLN A 97 4.28 -40.27 -8.79
CA GLN A 97 3.36 -40.77 -9.80
C GLN A 97 4.20 -41.33 -10.93
N ASP A 98 4.80 -42.50 -10.68
CA ASP A 98 5.22 -43.40 -11.74
C ASP A 98 4.37 -44.67 -11.60
N ALA A 99 3.24 -44.69 -12.33
CA ALA A 99 2.68 -45.89 -12.96
C ALA A 99 1.41 -45.49 -13.73
N TYR A 100 1.56 -45.14 -15.01
CA TYR A 100 0.97 -45.90 -16.12
C TYR A 100 1.58 -45.39 -17.43
N THR A 101 2.57 -46.13 -17.91
CA THR A 101 3.10 -46.09 -19.26
C THR A 101 2.03 -46.55 -20.26
N LYS A 102 1.74 -45.71 -21.26
CA LYS A 102 1.56 -46.16 -22.66
C LYS A 102 1.59 -44.97 -23.62
N GLY A 103 2.55 -45.00 -24.54
CA GLY A 103 2.53 -44.16 -25.74
C GLY A 103 3.85 -43.44 -26.03
N GLN A 104 4.92 -44.17 -26.35
CA GLN A 104 5.96 -43.63 -27.23
C GLN A 104 5.31 -43.31 -28.59
N THR A 105 5.34 -42.04 -29.02
CA THR A 105 5.85 -41.70 -30.36
C THR A 105 6.51 -40.34 -30.29
N SER A 106 7.78 -40.31 -30.68
CA SER A 106 8.57 -39.13 -30.99
C SER A 106 8.00 -38.43 -32.21
N ASN A 107 7.79 -37.11 -32.13
CA ASN A 107 8.26 -36.16 -33.14
C ASN A 107 8.14 -34.71 -32.64
N ALA A 108 9.14 -33.93 -33.03
CA ALA A 108 9.37 -32.56 -32.62
C ALA A 108 8.39 -31.56 -33.26
N ALA A 109 8.30 -30.40 -32.60
CA ALA A 109 8.05 -29.07 -33.13
C ALA A 109 6.65 -28.43 -32.96
N GLN A 110 6.71 -27.20 -32.40
CA GLN A 110 5.83 -26.03 -32.58
C GLN A 110 4.58 -25.83 -31.69
N HIS A 111 4.82 -25.20 -30.55
CA HIS A 111 4.36 -23.83 -30.23
C HIS A 111 2.90 -23.42 -30.61
N SER A 112 1.98 -23.42 -29.63
CA SER A 112 1.43 -22.19 -29.01
C SER A 112 -0.02 -22.30 -28.48
N LYS A 113 -0.16 -21.92 -27.21
CA LYS A 113 -1.29 -21.23 -26.54
C LYS A 113 -2.72 -21.73 -26.76
N GLN A 114 -3.24 -22.44 -25.76
CA GLN A 114 -4.68 -22.51 -25.49
C GLN A 114 -4.90 -22.54 -23.98
N PHE A 115 -5.65 -21.58 -23.44
CA PHE A 115 -6.37 -21.47 -22.14
C PHE A 115 -6.48 -19.96 -21.84
N GLY A 116 -7.60 -19.32 -21.51
CA GLY A 116 -8.99 -19.69 -21.29
C GLY A 116 -9.74 -18.37 -21.06
N LYS A 117 -10.98 -18.28 -21.55
CA LYS A 117 -11.77 -17.04 -21.63
C LYS A 117 -12.15 -16.49 -20.26
N ASN A 118 -11.88 -15.19 -20.05
CA ASN A 118 -12.51 -14.36 -19.02
C ASN A 118 -14.03 -14.32 -19.21
N LYS A 119 -14.81 -14.70 -18.19
CA LYS A 119 -16.17 -14.17 -17.99
C LYS A 119 -16.46 -13.93 -16.50
N ARG A 120 -16.40 -12.65 -16.11
CA ARG A 120 -17.00 -12.11 -14.88
C ARG A 120 -18.51 -12.36 -14.94
N LYS A 121 -19.06 -13.08 -13.95
CA LYS A 121 -20.50 -13.25 -13.76
C LYS A 121 -20.97 -12.19 -12.76
N GLY A 122 -21.48 -11.06 -13.26
CA GLY A 122 -22.24 -10.10 -12.46
C GLY A 122 -23.68 -10.58 -12.36
N ASN A 123 -24.20 -10.71 -11.15
CA ASN A 123 -25.59 -11.10 -10.90
C ASN A 123 -26.38 -9.83 -10.56
N ALA A 124 -27.19 -9.36 -11.51
CA ALA A 124 -28.24 -8.37 -11.28
C ALA A 124 -29.57 -9.12 -11.35
N THR A 125 -30.13 -9.45 -10.20
CA THR A 125 -31.50 -9.96 -10.09
C THR A 125 -32.44 -8.76 -10.07
N GLY A 126 -33.21 -8.61 -11.16
CA GLY A 126 -34.46 -7.89 -11.17
C GLY A 126 -35.62 -8.82 -10.82
N GLN A 127 -36.56 -8.30 -10.03
CA GLN A 127 -37.98 -8.64 -9.98
C GLN A 127 -38.64 -7.28 -9.72
N GLY A 128 -39.75 -6.87 -10.33
CA GLY A 128 -40.79 -7.55 -11.06
C GLY A 128 -42.00 -6.63 -10.90
#